data_AF-A0A8H5NK12-F1
#
_entry.id   AF-A0A8H5NK12-F1
#
_cell.length_a   1.000
_cell.length_b   1.000
_cell.length_c   1.000
_cell.angle_alpha   90.00
_cell.angle_beta   90.00
_cell.angle_gamma   90.00
#
_symmetry.space_group_name_H-M   'P 1'
#
loop_
_entity.id
_entity.type
_entity.pdbx_description
1 polymer ?
#
loop_
_entity_poly.entity_id
_entity_poly.type
_entity_poly.pdbx_seq_one_letter_code
_entity_poly.pdbx_strand_id
1 'polypeptide(L)'
;MLKPQANASRELVSLDGVWNFALSQSVDIDEERAWEQTIPPKFQVPVPASYNDIFIDSNIRDHVGWVYYQKRFTIPLNWSKQRYFLRFDAATHRGRV
;
A
#
# COMPACT_ATOMS: atom_id res chain seq x y z
N MET A 1 13.89 3.15 15.73
CA MET A 1 12.65 2.35 15.65
C MET A 1 13.04 0.87 15.61
N LEU A 2 12.34 -0.03 16.31
CA LEU A 2 12.68 -1.47 16.33
C LEU A 2 12.11 -2.20 15.11
N LYS A 3 12.80 -3.25 14.62
CA LYS A 3 12.29 -4.14 13.58
C LYS A 3 11.29 -5.13 14.21
N PRO A 4 10.05 -5.25 13.67
CA PRO A 4 9.10 -6.26 14.14
C PRO A 4 9.65 -7.68 13.95
N GLN A 5 9.40 -8.54 14.94
CA GLN A 5 9.75 -9.96 14.90
C GLN A 5 8.62 -10.74 15.57
N ALA A 6 8.24 -11.87 14.98
CA ALA A 6 7.30 -12.79 15.59
C ALA A 6 7.95 -13.51 16.77
N ASN A 7 7.21 -13.67 17.87
CA ASN A 7 7.64 -14.37 19.07
C ASN A 7 6.42 -14.84 19.88
N ALA A 8 6.65 -15.35 21.09
CA ALA A 8 5.59 -15.87 21.97
C ALA A 8 4.50 -14.85 22.36
N SER A 9 4.74 -13.54 22.17
CA SER A 9 3.80 -12.48 22.53
C SER A 9 3.42 -11.58 21.34
N ARG A 10 3.96 -11.80 20.15
CA ARG A 10 3.76 -10.94 18.97
C ARG A 10 3.66 -11.77 17.71
N GLU A 11 2.60 -11.54 16.95
CA GLU A 11 2.45 -12.08 15.61
C GLU A 11 2.86 -11.03 14.58
N LEU A 12 3.37 -11.51 13.44
CA LEU A 12 3.77 -10.67 12.31
C LEU A 12 3.15 -11.24 11.04
N VAL A 13 2.34 -10.44 10.37
CA VAL A 13 1.71 -10.78 9.10
C VAL A 13 2.30 -9.88 8.03
N SER A 14 2.89 -10.47 6.98
CA SER A 14 3.31 -9.71 5.80
C SER A 14 2.08 -9.35 4.97
N LEU A 15 2.07 -8.10 4.47
CA LEU A 15 1.07 -7.64 3.50
C LEU A 15 1.64 -7.58 2.07
N ASP A 16 2.81 -8.17 1.83
CA ASP A 16 3.44 -8.29 0.52
C ASP A 16 2.55 -9.03 -0.49
N GLY A 17 2.89 -8.92 -1.76
CA GLY A 17 2.18 -9.52 -2.88
C GLY A 17 1.46 -8.48 -3.72
N VAL A 18 0.32 -8.85 -4.29
CA VAL A 18 -0.37 -8.03 -5.29
C VAL A 18 -1.30 -7.01 -4.63
N TRP A 19 -1.18 -5.74 -5.04
CA TRP A 19 -2.01 -4.62 -4.59
C TRP A 19 -2.70 -3.98 -5.81
N ASN A 20 -3.92 -3.47 -5.64
CA ASN A 20 -4.57 -2.65 -6.66
C ASN A 20 -3.86 -1.30 -6.73
N PHE A 21 -3.72 -0.78 -7.95
CA PHE A 21 -2.93 0.42 -8.23
C PHE A 21 -3.70 1.41 -9.09
N ALA A 22 -3.50 2.70 -8.85
CA ALA A 22 -3.98 3.78 -9.70
C ALA A 22 -3.05 5.00 -9.63
N LEU A 23 -2.94 5.73 -10.73
CA LEU A 23 -2.36 7.07 -10.74
C LEU A 23 -3.41 8.08 -10.26
N SER A 24 -2.97 9.09 -9.51
CA SER A 24 -3.81 10.23 -9.14
C SER A 24 -4.22 11.03 -10.38
N GLN A 25 -5.48 11.42 -10.46
CA GLN A 25 -5.99 12.28 -11.53
C GLN A 25 -5.93 13.76 -11.14
N SER A 26 -5.88 14.06 -9.84
CA SER A 26 -5.68 15.40 -9.29
C SER A 26 -4.29 15.55 -8.67
N VAL A 27 -3.83 16.80 -8.58
CA VAL A 27 -2.66 17.19 -7.76
C VAL A 27 -3.04 17.15 -6.28
N ASP A 28 -4.28 17.51 -5.96
CA ASP A 28 -4.83 17.46 -4.61
C ASP A 28 -5.59 16.14 -4.38
N ILE A 29 -4.96 15.27 -3.60
CA ILE A 29 -5.51 13.97 -3.25
C ILE A 29 -6.65 14.07 -2.23
N ASP A 30 -6.72 15.15 -1.45
CA ASP A 30 -7.79 15.38 -0.47
C ASP A 30 -9.09 15.84 -1.15
N GLU A 31 -9.02 16.40 -2.35
CA GLU A 31 -10.18 16.60 -3.21
C GLU A 31 -10.61 15.30 -3.91
N GLU A 32 -9.66 14.53 -4.43
CA GLU A 32 -9.93 13.28 -5.16
C GLU A 32 -10.47 12.16 -4.25
N ARG A 33 -9.92 12.03 -3.04
CA ARG A 33 -10.30 11.04 -2.00
C ARG A 33 -10.42 9.61 -2.54
N ALA A 34 -9.56 9.24 -3.50
CA ALA A 34 -9.63 7.95 -4.18
C ALA A 34 -9.57 6.74 -3.22
N TRP A 35 -8.95 6.90 -2.04
CA TRP A 35 -8.86 5.86 -1.00
C TRP A 35 -10.20 5.49 -0.36
N GLU A 36 -11.22 6.34 -0.47
CA GLU A 36 -12.56 6.07 0.11
C GLU A 36 -13.38 5.12 -0.74
N GLN A 37 -12.99 4.98 -2.01
CA GLN A 37 -13.63 4.07 -2.94
C GLN A 37 -12.74 2.85 -3.19
N THR A 38 -13.34 1.82 -3.75
CA THR A 38 -12.57 0.64 -4.18
C THR A 38 -11.86 0.99 -5.48
N ILE A 39 -10.53 0.95 -5.46
CA ILE A 39 -9.72 1.06 -6.67
C ILE A 39 -9.92 -0.24 -7.47
N PRO A 40 -10.46 -0.16 -8.70
CA PRO A 40 -10.67 -1.35 -9.52
C PRO A 40 -9.35 -2.08 -9.78
N PRO A 41 -9.34 -3.42 -9.88
CA PRO A 41 -8.13 -4.20 -10.15
C PRO A 41 -7.71 -4.12 -11.63
N LYS A 42 -7.79 -2.93 -12.25
CA LYS A 42 -7.36 -2.69 -13.63
C LYS A 42 -5.84 -2.71 -13.73
N PHE A 43 -5.18 -2.08 -12.78
CA PHE A 43 -3.73 -2.17 -12.60
C PHE A 43 -3.44 -2.82 -11.26
N GLN A 44 -2.47 -3.71 -11.26
CA GLN A 44 -2.02 -4.40 -10.07
C GLN A 44 -0.51 -4.44 -10.04
N VAL A 45 0.05 -4.18 -8.87
CA VAL A 45 1.50 -4.07 -8.66
C VAL A 45 1.96 -5.06 -7.60
N PRO A 46 3.10 -5.74 -7.80
CA PRO A 46 3.73 -6.49 -6.73
C PRO A 46 4.35 -5.51 -5.72
N VAL A 47 4.18 -5.82 -4.44
CA VAL A 47 4.84 -5.13 -3.32
C VAL A 47 5.67 -6.18 -2.58
N PRO A 48 6.98 -5.94 -2.33
CA PRO A 48 7.72 -4.71 -2.58
C PRO A 48 8.25 -4.59 -4.02
N ALA A 49 8.01 -3.45 -4.68
CA ALA A 49 8.67 -3.06 -5.93
C ALA A 49 8.46 -1.56 -6.20
N SER A 50 9.35 -0.96 -7.00
CA SER A 50 9.04 0.31 -7.67
C SER A 50 8.00 0.04 -8.78
N TYR A 51 6.99 0.89 -8.91
CA TYR A 51 5.92 0.67 -9.90
C TYR A 51 6.31 1.06 -11.32
N ASN A 52 7.34 1.91 -11.49
CA ASN A 52 7.67 2.60 -12.75
C ASN A 52 7.86 1.65 -13.94
N ASP A 53 8.49 0.50 -13.71
CA ASP A 53 8.84 -0.46 -14.77
C ASP A 53 7.97 -1.74 -14.74
N ILE A 54 6.98 -1.81 -13.84
CA ILE A 54 6.05 -2.95 -13.77
C ILE A 54 5.12 -2.95 -14.99
N PHE A 55 4.73 -1.76 -15.43
CA PHE A 55 3.91 -1.57 -16.62
C PHE A 55 4.80 -1.07 -17.75
N ILE A 56 4.68 -1.66 -18.94
CA ILE A 56 5.36 -1.19 -20.16
C ILE A 56 4.58 0.02 -20.70
N ASP A 57 4.48 1.08 -19.90
CA ASP A 57 3.75 2.31 -20.18
C ASP A 57 4.55 3.53 -19.70
N SER A 58 4.96 4.38 -20.65
CA SER A 58 5.74 5.58 -20.36
C SER A 58 4.99 6.58 -19.48
N ASN A 59 3.65 6.64 -19.57
CA ASN A 59 2.87 7.54 -18.72
C ASN A 59 2.94 7.12 -17.24
N ILE A 60 3.05 5.83 -16.97
CA ILE A 60 3.22 5.33 -15.60
C ILE A 60 4.68 5.49 -15.16
N ARG A 61 5.63 5.16 -16.04
CA ARG A 61 7.07 5.25 -15.74
C ARG A 61 7.48 6.67 -15.36
N ASP A 62 7.01 7.65 -16.13
CA ASP A 62 7.40 9.06 -16.02
C ASP A 62 6.40 9.87 -15.17
N HIS A 63 5.45 9.20 -14.50
CA HIS A 63 4.43 9.85 -13.67
C HIS A 63 5.06 10.69 -12.55
N VAL A 64 4.60 11.94 -12.43
CA VAL A 64 4.96 12.84 -11.33
C VAL A 64 3.70 13.19 -10.55
N GLY A 65 3.64 12.74 -9.30
CA GLY A 65 2.53 13.03 -8.42
C GLY A 65 2.21 11.86 -7.52
N TRP A 66 1.00 11.86 -6.99
CA TRP A 66 0.52 10.79 -6.13
C TRP A 66 0.12 9.56 -6.94
N VAL A 67 0.26 8.41 -6.29
CA VAL A 67 -0.27 7.13 -6.75
C VAL A 67 -0.94 6.46 -5.56
N TYR A 68 -1.93 5.62 -5.85
CA TYR A 68 -2.67 4.91 -4.83
C TYR A 68 -2.36 3.41 -4.88
N TYR A 69 -2.09 2.85 -3.72
CA TYR A 69 -1.97 1.42 -3.50
C TYR A 69 -3.12 0.99 -2.58
N GLN A 70 -3.89 -0.02 -2.97
CA GLN A 70 -4.99 -0.53 -2.14
C GLN A 70 -4.98 -2.05 -2.06
N LYS A 71 -5.06 -2.55 -0.82
CA LYS A 71 -5.21 -3.97 -0.51
C LYS A 71 -6.16 -4.13 0.65
N ARG A 72 -7.11 -5.06 0.51
CA ARG A 72 -7.95 -5.51 1.63
C ARG A 72 -7.25 -6.67 2.31
N PHE A 73 -7.25 -6.66 3.63
CA PHE A 73 -6.75 -7.75 4.45
C PHE A 73 -7.66 -7.86 5.69
N THR A 74 -7.62 -9.03 6.33
CA THR A 74 -8.42 -9.31 7.51
C THR A 74 -7.51 -9.31 8.73
N ILE A 75 -7.96 -8.64 9.79
CA ILE A 75 -7.27 -8.71 11.08
C ILE A 75 -7.53 -10.10 11.69
N PRO A 76 -6.47 -10.85 12.07
CA PRO A 76 -6.65 -12.11 12.76
C PRO A 76 -7.54 -11.99 14.00
N LEU A 77 -8.50 -12.90 14.17
CA LEU A 77 -9.50 -12.83 15.24
C LEU A 77 -8.89 -12.82 16.65
N ASN A 78 -7.77 -13.51 16.82
CA ASN A 78 -6.97 -13.57 18.05
C ASN A 78 -6.35 -12.22 18.45
N TRP A 79 -6.35 -11.21 17.57
CA TRP A 79 -5.83 -9.87 17.89
C TRP A 79 -6.86 -8.93 18.51
N SER A 80 -8.12 -9.35 18.65
CA SER A 80 -9.24 -8.50 19.13
C SER A 80 -9.01 -7.80 20.48
N LYS A 81 -8.15 -8.33 21.35
CA LYS A 81 -7.76 -7.72 22.64
C LYS A 81 -6.31 -7.23 22.68
N GLN A 82 -5.65 -7.19 21.53
CA GLN A 82 -4.25 -6.79 21.39
C GLN A 82 -4.12 -5.45 20.67
N ARG A 83 -2.99 -4.79 20.87
CA ARG A 83 -2.61 -3.62 20.07
C ARG A 83 -1.94 -4.08 18.79
N TYR A 84 -2.50 -3.70 17.65
CA TYR A 84 -1.91 -3.94 16.34
C TYR A 84 -1.38 -2.63 15.74
N PHE A 85 -0.41 -2.78 14.84
CA PHE A 85 0.24 -1.68 14.13
C PHE A 85 0.34 -2.05 12.66
N LEU A 86 0.13 -1.07 11.79
CA LEU A 86 0.52 -1.15 10.39
C LEU A 86 1.87 -0.44 10.25
N ARG A 87 2.83 -1.10 9.59
CA ARG A 87 4.18 -0.57 9.38
C ARG A 87 4.56 -0.75 7.92
N PHE A 88 5.08 0.32 7.35
CA PHE A 88 5.80 0.29 6.07
C PHE A 88 7.29 0.46 6.38
N ASP A 89 8.11 -0.44 5.86
CA ASP A 89 9.57 -0.28 5.99
C ASP A 89 10.09 0.88 5.15
N ALA A 90 9.47 1.11 3.98
CA ALA A 90 9.67 2.31 3.17
C ALA A 90 8.44 2.60 2.30
N ALA A 91 8.21 3.88 2.00
CA ALA A 91 7.28 4.35 0.99
C ALA A 91 7.97 5.50 0.23
N THR A 92 8.65 5.17 -0.85
CA THR A 92 9.50 6.12 -1.57
C THR A 92 8.65 6.97 -2.53
N HIS A 93 8.67 8.31 -2.47
CA HIS A 93 9.42 9.18 -1.54
C HIS A 93 8.61 9.63 -0.31
N ARG A 94 7.28 9.63 -0.41
CA ARG A 94 6.34 10.04 0.63
C ARG A 94 5.12 9.13 0.60
N GLY A 95 4.65 8.71 1.77
CA GLY A 95 3.43 7.90 1.91
C GLY A 95 2.43 8.51 2.90
N ARG A 96 1.15 8.23 2.69
CA ARG A 96 0.03 8.51 3.61
C ARG A 96 -0.85 7.27 3.67
N VAL A 97 -1.26 6.87 4.88
CA VAL A 97 -2.16 5.75 5.16
C VAL A 97 -3.21 6.22 6.16
#